data_AF-A0A7K6BSP9-F1
#
_entry.id   AF-A0A7K6BSP9-F1
#
_cell.length_a   1.000
_cell.length_b   1.000
_cell.length_c   1.000
_cell.angle_alpha   90.00
_cell.angle_beta   90.00
_cell.angle_gamma   90.00
#
_symmetry.space_group_name_H-M   'P 1'
#
loop_
_entity.id
_entity.type
_entity.pdbx_description
1 polymer ?
#
loop_
_entity_poly.entity_id
_entity_poly.type
_entity_poly.pdbx_seq_one_letter_code
_entity_poly.pdbx_strand_id
1 'polypeptide(L)'
;FSRRSMKRKATFSCPFNGDCRITKDNRRHCQACRLRRCLDIGMMKEFILTDEEVQRKRELIVRRKEEEAQRERLRPRLSEEQQRVIDALVRAHRSTYDPTYADFTKFRPPVRSTPSSKGAPKSSSLLTQDLSEDSADLFGSEAFGAFPDPAEPPTFSSLVLSEEPDESSSMNLEFSQLSMLPHLADLVSYSIQKVIGFAKMIPGFRELSAEDQIVLLKSSAIEVIMLRSNQSFTLEDMTWTCGSSDFKYRVSDVTQAGHSMDLLEPLVKFQVGLKKLNLHEEEHVLLMAICILSPDRPGVQDTALVESLQDRLSEVLQSYIRCRHPPPGSRLLYAKMIQKLADLRSLNEEHSRQYRCLSFQPEHSMQLTPLVLEVFGNEIS
;
A
#
# COMPACT_ATOMS: atom_id res chain seq x y z
N PHE A 1 -10.92 -42.80 -38.48
CA PHE A 1 -10.98 -44.03 -39.29
C PHE A 1 -10.02 -45.05 -38.69
N SER A 2 -8.69 -44.82 -38.81
CA SER A 2 -7.62 -45.64 -38.22
C SER A 2 -7.93 -46.18 -36.81
N ARG A 3 -8.22 -45.29 -35.84
CA ARG A 3 -8.61 -45.68 -34.47
C ARG A 3 -9.73 -46.72 -34.38
N ARG A 4 -10.81 -46.55 -35.16
CA ARG A 4 -11.97 -47.47 -35.15
C ARG A 4 -11.63 -48.79 -35.81
N SER A 5 -10.88 -48.72 -36.91
CA SER A 5 -10.43 -49.89 -37.67
C SER A 5 -9.46 -50.75 -36.85
N MET A 6 -8.48 -50.14 -36.18
CA MET A 6 -7.50 -50.83 -35.33
C MET A 6 -8.12 -51.39 -34.04
N LYS A 7 -9.03 -50.64 -33.40
CA LYS A 7 -9.70 -51.07 -32.15
C LYS A 7 -10.63 -52.27 -32.38
N ARG A 8 -11.36 -52.28 -33.49
CA ARG A 8 -12.28 -53.39 -33.85
C ARG A 8 -11.60 -54.53 -34.61
N LYS A 9 -10.28 -54.48 -34.82
CA LYS A 9 -9.53 -55.41 -35.69
C LYS A 9 -10.23 -55.61 -37.05
N ALA A 10 -10.68 -54.51 -37.65
CA ALA A 10 -11.47 -54.56 -38.88
C ALA A 10 -10.60 -55.01 -40.06
N THR A 11 -11.01 -56.10 -40.70
CA THR A 11 -10.38 -56.60 -41.92
C THR A 11 -11.05 -55.96 -43.12
N PHE A 12 -10.27 -55.37 -44.02
CA PHE A 12 -10.76 -54.80 -45.26
C PHE A 12 -10.05 -55.44 -46.43
N SER A 13 -10.80 -55.78 -47.49
CA SER A 13 -10.23 -56.17 -48.78
C SER A 13 -10.23 -54.97 -49.72
N CYS A 14 -9.21 -54.87 -50.57
CA CYS A 14 -9.20 -53.88 -51.62
C CYS A 14 -10.08 -54.38 -52.78
N PRO A 15 -11.08 -53.60 -53.24
CA PRO A 15 -11.88 -53.98 -54.41
C PRO A 15 -11.17 -53.73 -55.75
N PHE A 16 -9.93 -53.24 -55.71
CA PHE A 16 -9.07 -52.95 -56.86
C PHE A 16 -7.75 -53.76 -56.74
N ASN A 17 -6.63 -53.24 -57.22
CA ASN A 17 -5.32 -53.93 -57.25
C ASN A 17 -4.50 -53.81 -55.95
N GLY A 18 -5.05 -53.22 -54.90
CA GLY A 18 -4.31 -53.06 -53.65
C GLY A 18 -3.18 -52.02 -53.72
N ASP A 19 -3.35 -50.95 -54.48
CA ASP A 19 -2.37 -49.87 -54.65
C ASP A 19 -3.04 -48.48 -54.73
N CYS A 20 -4.29 -48.37 -54.30
CA CYS A 20 -5.08 -47.15 -54.46
C CYS A 20 -4.41 -45.93 -53.79
N ARG A 21 -4.14 -44.88 -54.57
CA ARG A 21 -3.62 -43.60 -54.06
C ARG A 21 -4.70 -42.85 -53.28
N ILE A 22 -4.57 -42.79 -51.96
CA ILE A 22 -5.54 -42.14 -51.07
C ILE A 22 -5.37 -40.60 -51.02
N THR A 23 -6.42 -39.85 -51.34
CA THR A 23 -6.52 -38.38 -51.32
C THR A 23 -7.74 -37.93 -50.48
N LYS A 24 -7.91 -36.61 -50.27
CA LYS A 24 -9.02 -36.06 -49.48
C LYS A 24 -10.40 -36.49 -50.04
N ASP A 25 -10.51 -36.52 -51.36
CA ASP A 25 -11.76 -36.78 -52.08
C ASP A 25 -12.01 -38.28 -52.21
N ASN A 26 -10.96 -39.07 -52.42
CA ASN A 26 -11.12 -40.50 -52.68
C ASN A 26 -10.97 -41.42 -51.44
N ARG A 27 -10.62 -40.89 -50.26
CA ARG A 27 -10.40 -41.66 -49.00
C ARG A 27 -11.58 -42.52 -48.52
N ARG A 28 -12.75 -42.47 -49.14
CA ARG A 28 -13.87 -43.36 -48.80
C ARG A 28 -13.98 -44.57 -49.74
N HIS A 29 -13.35 -44.55 -50.92
CA HIS A 29 -13.50 -45.57 -51.97
C HIS A 29 -12.78 -46.88 -51.66
N CYS A 30 -11.69 -46.85 -50.89
CA CYS A 30 -10.98 -48.07 -50.48
C CYS A 30 -10.53 -47.97 -49.02
N GLN A 31 -11.20 -48.73 -48.15
CA GLN A 31 -10.89 -48.78 -46.71
C GLN A 31 -9.59 -49.55 -46.42
N ALA A 32 -9.27 -50.57 -47.23
CA ALA A 32 -8.04 -51.36 -47.12
C ALA A 32 -6.78 -50.52 -47.38
N CYS A 33 -6.68 -49.88 -48.56
CA CYS A 33 -5.54 -49.02 -48.90
C CYS A 33 -5.45 -47.79 -47.99
N ARG A 34 -6.59 -47.30 -47.46
CA ARG A 34 -6.59 -46.24 -46.45
C ARG A 34 -6.02 -46.68 -45.11
N LEU A 35 -6.38 -47.86 -44.62
CA LEU A 35 -5.85 -48.35 -43.35
C LEU A 35 -4.35 -48.64 -43.48
N ARG A 36 -3.92 -49.25 -44.59
CA ARG A 36 -2.49 -49.47 -44.88
C ARG A 36 -1.71 -48.15 -44.90
N ARG A 37 -2.18 -47.14 -45.65
CA ARG A 37 -1.55 -45.82 -45.63
C ARG A 37 -1.48 -45.21 -44.22
N CYS A 38 -2.49 -45.42 -43.37
CA CYS A 38 -2.43 -44.96 -41.97
C CYS A 38 -1.32 -45.65 -41.17
N LEU A 39 -1.08 -46.95 -41.40
CA LEU A 39 0.01 -47.69 -40.77
C LEU A 39 1.37 -47.23 -41.33
N ASP A 40 1.48 -47.04 -42.65
CA ASP A 40 2.72 -46.65 -43.33
C ASP A 40 3.25 -45.29 -42.87
N ILE A 41 2.35 -44.35 -42.53
CA ILE A 41 2.72 -43.05 -41.95
C ILE A 41 2.98 -43.10 -40.43
N GLY A 42 3.00 -44.29 -39.83
CA GLY A 42 3.37 -44.50 -38.42
C GLY A 42 2.23 -44.42 -37.41
N MET A 43 0.95 -44.56 -37.82
CA MET A 43 -0.13 -44.66 -36.82
C MET A 43 -0.08 -46.02 -36.12
N MET A 44 0.35 -46.01 -34.87
CA MET A 44 0.52 -47.22 -34.05
C MET A 44 -0.72 -47.52 -33.21
N LYS A 45 -1.08 -48.80 -33.08
CA LYS A 45 -2.27 -49.25 -32.33
C LYS A 45 -2.04 -49.11 -30.82
N GLU A 46 -0.79 -49.19 -30.40
CA GLU A 46 -0.28 -49.15 -29.04
C GLU A 46 -0.59 -47.81 -28.35
N PHE A 47 -0.78 -46.72 -29.13
CA PHE A 47 -1.19 -45.41 -28.61
C PHE A 47 -2.72 -45.18 -28.63
N ILE A 48 -3.52 -46.18 -29.00
CA ILE A 48 -4.99 -46.10 -28.91
C ILE A 48 -5.40 -46.52 -27.50
N LEU A 49 -5.88 -45.55 -26.73
CA LEU A 49 -6.39 -45.79 -25.39
C LEU A 49 -7.45 -46.92 -25.36
N THR A 50 -7.30 -47.84 -24.42
CA THR A 50 -8.29 -48.88 -24.14
C THR A 50 -9.60 -48.26 -23.63
N ASP A 51 -10.70 -49.01 -23.65
CA ASP A 51 -11.96 -48.53 -23.07
C ASP A 51 -11.79 -48.20 -21.58
N GLU A 52 -11.02 -49.00 -20.85
CA GLU A 52 -10.66 -48.77 -19.44
C GLU A 52 -9.83 -47.49 -19.25
N GLU A 53 -8.86 -47.20 -20.13
CA GLU A 53 -8.06 -45.96 -20.06
C GLU A 53 -8.88 -44.72 -20.39
N VAL A 54 -9.79 -44.82 -21.38
CA VAL A 54 -10.73 -43.74 -21.69
C VAL A 54 -11.67 -43.50 -20.51
N GLN A 55 -12.14 -44.57 -19.87
CA GLN A 55 -13.02 -44.50 -18.70
C GLN A 55 -12.31 -43.87 -17.50
N ARG A 56 -11.09 -44.32 -17.16
CA ARG A 56 -10.23 -43.71 -16.12
C ARG A 56 -9.99 -42.22 -16.38
N LYS A 57 -9.72 -41.84 -17.63
CA LYS A 57 -9.52 -40.43 -18.00
C LYS A 57 -10.80 -39.60 -17.84
N ARG A 58 -11.98 -40.16 -18.13
CA ARG A 58 -13.26 -39.49 -17.91
C ARG A 58 -13.54 -39.30 -16.42
N GLU A 59 -13.31 -40.32 -15.61
CA GLU A 59 -13.46 -40.27 -14.16
C GLU A 59 -12.55 -39.21 -13.53
N LEU A 60 -11.28 -39.13 -13.96
CA LEU A 60 -10.37 -38.07 -13.53
C LEU A 60 -10.86 -36.66 -13.88
N ILE A 61 -11.45 -36.47 -15.07
CA ILE A 61 -12.01 -35.17 -15.49
C ILE A 61 -13.22 -34.81 -14.64
N VAL A 62 -14.12 -35.77 -14.39
CA VAL A 62 -15.30 -35.57 -13.55
C VAL A 62 -14.87 -35.22 -12.12
N ARG A 63 -13.95 -36.00 -11.54
CA ARG A 63 -13.41 -35.74 -10.19
C ARG A 63 -12.79 -34.35 -10.09
N ARG A 64 -11.99 -33.94 -11.09
CA ARG A 64 -11.38 -32.59 -11.12
C ARG A 64 -12.44 -31.49 -11.18
N LYS A 65 -13.51 -31.69 -11.97
CA LYS A 65 -14.64 -30.74 -12.03
C LYS A 65 -15.42 -30.68 -10.73
N GLU A 66 -15.61 -31.81 -10.04
CA GLU A 66 -16.26 -31.86 -8.73
C GLU A 66 -15.41 -31.18 -7.66
N GLU A 67 -14.10 -31.44 -7.63
CA GLU A 67 -13.13 -30.77 -6.74
C GLU A 67 -13.13 -29.26 -6.96
N GLU A 68 -13.15 -28.80 -8.23
CA GLU A 68 -13.21 -27.38 -8.59
C GLU A 68 -14.54 -26.73 -8.20
N ALA A 69 -15.67 -27.39 -8.49
CA ALA A 69 -17.00 -26.93 -8.10
C ALA A 69 -17.16 -26.87 -6.57
N GLN A 70 -16.56 -27.82 -5.84
CA GLN A 70 -16.57 -27.82 -4.38
C GLN A 70 -15.73 -26.67 -3.83
N ARG A 71 -14.54 -26.41 -4.40
CA ARG A 71 -13.73 -25.23 -4.03
C ARG A 71 -14.47 -23.92 -4.30
N GLU A 72 -15.19 -23.83 -5.41
CA GLU A 72 -15.96 -22.63 -5.76
C GLU A 72 -17.17 -22.44 -4.84
N ARG A 73 -17.84 -23.52 -4.45
CA ARG A 73 -18.93 -23.49 -3.45
C ARG A 73 -18.45 -23.05 -2.07
N LEU A 74 -17.24 -23.48 -1.67
CA LEU A 74 -16.63 -23.12 -0.39
C LEU A 74 -15.95 -21.74 -0.41
N ARG A 75 -15.93 -21.05 -1.55
CA ARG A 75 -15.28 -19.75 -1.68
C ARG A 75 -16.05 -18.73 -0.83
N PRO A 76 -15.39 -18.05 0.13
CA PRO A 76 -16.06 -17.09 0.99
C PRO A 76 -16.60 -15.92 0.14
N ARG A 77 -17.79 -15.44 0.51
CA ARG A 77 -18.46 -14.30 -0.12
C ARG A 77 -18.89 -13.31 0.95
N LEU A 78 -18.90 -12.04 0.58
CA LEU A 78 -19.44 -10.98 1.41
C LEU A 78 -20.96 -11.06 1.41
N SER A 79 -21.60 -10.77 2.55
CA SER A 79 -23.04 -10.55 2.59
C SER A 79 -23.41 -9.23 1.91
N GLU A 80 -24.66 -9.08 1.48
CA GLU A 80 -25.13 -7.82 0.90
C GLU A 80 -25.00 -6.64 1.87
N GLU A 81 -25.22 -6.89 3.17
CA GLU A 81 -25.05 -5.88 4.20
C GLU A 81 -23.58 -5.46 4.35
N GLN A 82 -22.65 -6.42 4.39
CA GLN A 82 -21.21 -6.12 4.43
C GLN A 82 -20.78 -5.30 3.22
N GLN A 83 -21.28 -5.65 2.02
CA GLN A 83 -21.00 -4.88 0.81
C GLN A 83 -21.55 -3.45 0.89
N ARG A 84 -22.77 -3.26 1.40
CA ARG A 84 -23.35 -1.91 1.59
C ARG A 84 -22.51 -1.04 2.54
N VAL A 85 -21.99 -1.63 3.63
CA VAL A 85 -21.10 -0.93 4.58
C VAL A 85 -19.81 -0.50 3.88
N ILE A 86 -19.16 -1.42 3.15
CA ILE A 86 -17.94 -1.12 2.38
C ILE A 86 -18.20 0.02 1.39
N ASP A 87 -19.26 -0.09 0.58
CA ASP A 87 -19.57 0.92 -0.43
C ASP A 87 -19.87 2.29 0.20
N ALA A 88 -20.49 2.32 1.38
CA ALA A 88 -20.72 3.56 2.12
C ALA A 88 -19.40 4.21 2.57
N LEU A 89 -18.47 3.44 3.13
CA LEU A 89 -17.17 3.93 3.57
C LEU A 89 -16.29 4.39 2.40
N VAL A 90 -16.29 3.66 1.28
CA VAL A 90 -15.56 4.07 0.07
C VAL A 90 -16.12 5.38 -0.49
N ARG A 91 -17.46 5.52 -0.56
CA ARG A 91 -18.09 6.79 -0.98
C ARG A 91 -17.74 7.93 -0.03
N ALA A 92 -17.80 7.69 1.28
CA ALA A 92 -17.44 8.68 2.29
C ALA A 92 -16.00 9.17 2.09
N HIS A 93 -15.05 8.25 1.92
CA HIS A 93 -13.65 8.57 1.69
C HIS A 93 -13.46 9.38 0.41
N ARG A 94 -13.98 8.92 -0.72
CA ARG A 94 -13.85 9.62 -2.01
C ARG A 94 -14.46 11.03 -2.02
N SER A 95 -15.49 11.27 -1.21
CA SER A 95 -16.09 12.61 -1.07
C SER A 95 -15.33 13.56 -0.13
N THR A 96 -14.39 13.02 0.66
CA THR A 96 -13.64 13.77 1.69
C THR A 96 -12.12 13.75 1.46
N TYR A 97 -11.67 12.97 0.49
CA TYR A 97 -10.29 12.91 0.04
C TYR A 97 -10.22 13.36 -1.42
N ASP A 98 -9.63 14.53 -1.64
CA ASP A 98 -9.36 15.04 -2.98
C ASP A 98 -7.97 14.54 -3.45
N PRO A 99 -7.90 13.63 -4.43
CA PRO A 99 -6.62 13.13 -4.95
C PRO A 99 -5.87 14.15 -5.82
N THR A 100 -6.51 15.26 -6.19
CA THR A 100 -5.86 16.34 -6.96
C THR A 100 -5.15 17.35 -6.07
N TYR A 101 -5.50 17.38 -4.77
CA TYR A 101 -4.99 18.32 -3.78
C TYR A 101 -5.19 19.80 -4.18
N ALA A 102 -6.23 20.11 -4.96
CA ALA A 102 -6.44 21.44 -5.54
C ALA A 102 -6.58 22.53 -4.46
N ASP A 103 -7.18 22.18 -3.33
CA ASP A 103 -7.40 23.08 -2.20
C ASP A 103 -6.11 23.49 -1.47
N PHE A 104 -4.97 22.81 -1.70
CA PHE A 104 -3.71 23.10 -0.98
C PHE A 104 -3.14 24.48 -1.32
N THR A 105 -3.50 25.02 -2.48
CA THR A 105 -3.17 26.38 -2.91
C THR A 105 -3.82 27.47 -2.06
N LYS A 106 -4.84 27.13 -1.25
CA LYS A 106 -5.53 28.06 -0.36
C LYS A 106 -4.85 28.21 1.00
N PHE A 107 -3.88 27.35 1.31
CA PHE A 107 -3.16 27.39 2.59
C PHE A 107 -2.13 28.51 2.59
N ARG A 108 -1.72 28.97 3.78
CA ARG A 108 -0.50 29.77 3.90
C ARG A 108 0.65 29.02 3.21
N PRO A 109 1.46 29.67 2.34
CA PRO A 109 2.39 28.96 1.47
C PRO A 109 3.50 28.27 2.27
N PRO A 110 4.00 27.12 1.80
CA PRO A 110 5.11 26.42 2.46
C PRO A 110 6.40 27.25 2.33
N VAL A 111 7.05 27.57 3.45
CA VAL A 111 8.33 28.28 3.50
C VAL A 111 9.40 27.32 3.99
N ARG A 112 10.23 26.82 3.06
CA ARG A 112 11.32 25.89 3.36
C ARG A 112 12.61 26.67 3.56
N SER A 113 13.22 26.54 4.74
CA SER A 113 14.57 27.01 5.00
C SER A 113 15.55 26.14 4.22
N THR A 114 16.21 26.71 3.21
CA THR A 114 17.39 26.05 2.64
C THR A 114 18.51 26.10 3.68
N PRO A 115 19.24 25.01 3.95
CA PRO A 115 20.49 25.13 4.68
C PRO A 115 21.38 26.05 3.85
N SER A 116 21.62 27.26 4.37
CA SER A 116 22.50 28.22 3.74
C SER A 116 23.87 27.57 3.60
N SER A 117 24.26 27.26 2.36
CA SER A 117 25.67 27.30 1.98
C SER A 117 26.18 28.67 2.44
N LYS A 118 26.92 28.69 3.55
CA LYS A 118 27.68 29.88 3.95
C LYS A 118 28.62 30.18 2.78
N GLY A 119 28.23 31.14 1.95
CA GLY A 119 29.08 31.66 0.90
C GLY A 119 30.36 32.18 1.55
N ALA A 120 31.47 31.51 1.28
CA ALA A 120 32.78 32.07 1.57
C ALA A 120 32.89 33.41 0.80
N PRO A 121 33.39 34.49 1.44
CA PRO A 121 33.54 35.75 0.74
C PRO A 121 34.62 35.57 -0.33
N LYS A 122 34.28 35.87 -1.58
CA LYS A 122 35.27 36.01 -2.65
C LYS A 122 36.07 37.28 -2.39
N SER A 123 37.25 37.15 -1.80
CA SER A 123 38.32 38.14 -1.92
C SER A 123 39.17 37.83 -3.15
N SER A 124 39.37 38.86 -3.95
CA SER A 124 40.05 38.84 -5.24
C SER A 124 41.58 38.96 -5.11
N SER A 125 42.26 38.05 -5.81
CA SER A 125 43.45 38.24 -6.67
C SER A 125 44.88 38.27 -6.10
N LEU A 126 45.78 37.67 -6.92
CA LEU A 126 47.27 37.76 -7.02
C LEU A 126 48.05 36.80 -6.07
N LEU A 127 48.98 35.92 -6.47
CA LEU A 127 49.87 35.77 -7.65
C LEU A 127 50.36 34.31 -7.83
N THR A 128 50.88 34.07 -9.03
CA THR A 128 51.62 32.95 -9.64
C THR A 128 52.78 32.30 -8.86
N GLN A 129 52.95 30.97 -9.03
CA GLN A 129 54.16 30.25 -9.53
C GLN A 129 53.97 28.73 -9.28
N ASP A 130 53.77 27.91 -10.30
CA ASP A 130 54.79 27.17 -11.06
C ASP A 130 55.83 26.46 -10.19
N LEU A 131 55.79 25.12 -10.15
CA LEU A 131 56.91 24.22 -10.43
C LEU A 131 56.39 22.81 -10.72
N SER A 132 56.99 22.23 -11.75
CA SER A 132 56.73 20.97 -12.44
C SER A 132 57.49 19.77 -11.85
N GLU A 133 57.26 18.62 -12.49
CA GLU A 133 58.07 17.37 -12.50
C GLU A 133 57.82 16.36 -11.36
N ASP A 134 57.88 15.06 -11.55
CA ASP A 134 57.75 14.14 -12.69
C ASP A 134 57.80 12.75 -12.03
N SER A 135 57.07 11.75 -12.53
CA SER A 135 57.48 10.32 -12.58
C SER A 135 56.30 9.35 -12.76
N ALA A 136 56.42 8.60 -13.85
CA ALA A 136 55.64 7.43 -14.22
C ALA A 136 56.13 6.16 -13.49
N ASP A 137 55.25 5.15 -13.42
CA ASP A 137 55.48 3.71 -13.74
C ASP A 137 54.40 2.87 -13.03
N LEU A 138 53.40 2.29 -13.71
CA LEU A 138 53.32 1.08 -14.55
C LEU A 138 53.28 -0.27 -13.78
N PHE A 139 52.52 -1.22 -14.35
CA PHE A 139 52.22 -2.63 -13.99
C PHE A 139 51.04 -2.83 -13.01
N GLY A 140 49.96 -3.55 -13.31
CA GLY A 140 49.65 -4.54 -14.35
C GLY A 140 49.39 -5.91 -13.71
N SER A 141 48.12 -6.32 -13.58
CA SER A 141 47.58 -7.64 -14.02
C SER A 141 46.21 -7.99 -13.43
N GLU A 142 45.50 -8.77 -14.25
CA GLU A 142 44.11 -9.22 -14.22
C GLU A 142 43.76 -10.20 -13.09
N ALA A 143 42.48 -10.29 -12.67
CA ALA A 143 41.56 -11.34 -13.15
C ALA A 143 40.33 -11.61 -12.23
N PHE A 144 39.22 -12.00 -12.89
CA PHE A 144 38.03 -12.76 -12.45
C PHE A 144 36.94 -12.12 -11.55
N GLY A 145 35.89 -11.62 -12.20
CA GLY A 145 34.56 -12.24 -12.23
C GLY A 145 33.77 -12.47 -10.93
N ALA A 146 32.84 -11.57 -10.63
CA ALA A 146 31.60 -11.90 -9.91
C ALA A 146 30.44 -11.00 -10.41
N PHE A 147 29.31 -11.63 -10.71
CA PHE A 147 28.04 -11.00 -11.10
C PHE A 147 27.54 -10.04 -10.00
N PRO A 148 26.91 -8.89 -10.32
CA PRO A 148 26.27 -8.06 -9.32
C PRO A 148 24.87 -8.58 -8.98
N ASP A 149 24.63 -8.85 -7.70
CA ASP A 149 23.31 -9.09 -7.09
C ASP A 149 22.42 -7.83 -7.22
N PRO A 150 21.08 -7.95 -7.26
CA PRO A 150 20.20 -6.80 -7.43
C PRO A 150 20.19 -5.97 -6.15
N ALA A 151 20.48 -4.68 -6.30
CA ALA A 151 20.54 -3.70 -5.21
C ALA A 151 19.31 -3.77 -4.29
N GLU A 152 19.54 -4.01 -3.00
CA GLU A 152 18.55 -3.72 -1.96
C GLU A 152 18.35 -2.19 -1.86
N PRO A 153 17.12 -1.71 -1.61
CA PRO A 153 16.87 -0.29 -1.41
C PRO A 153 17.59 0.19 -0.13
N PRO A 154 18.06 1.46 -0.10
CA PRO A 154 18.84 1.95 1.03
C PRO A 154 17.99 1.94 2.30
N THR A 155 18.58 1.41 3.38
CA THR A 155 17.97 1.41 4.71
C THR A 155 17.89 2.84 5.25
N PHE A 156 16.85 3.13 6.04
CA PHE A 156 16.56 4.45 6.61
C PHE A 156 17.78 5.12 7.27
N SER A 157 18.64 4.37 7.95
CA SER A 157 19.88 4.91 8.54
C SER A 157 20.85 5.49 7.51
N SER A 158 20.92 4.94 6.29
CA SER A 158 21.87 5.39 5.27
C SER A 158 21.44 6.69 4.58
N LEU A 159 20.15 7.02 4.60
CA LEU A 159 19.64 8.29 4.04
C LEU A 159 19.71 9.46 5.03
N VAL A 160 19.91 9.17 6.32
CA VAL A 160 19.94 10.18 7.40
C VAL A 160 21.40 10.50 7.83
N LEU A 161 22.37 9.61 7.61
CA LEU A 161 23.76 9.77 8.07
C LEU A 161 24.69 10.55 7.11
N SER A 162 24.20 11.51 6.35
CA SER A 162 25.07 12.45 5.62
C SER A 162 25.32 13.78 6.36
N GLU A 163 24.87 13.89 7.61
CA GLU A 163 25.08 15.09 8.43
C GLU A 163 25.77 14.70 9.75
N GLU A 164 27.06 15.02 9.84
CA GLU A 164 27.87 14.88 11.06
C GLU A 164 27.39 15.87 12.13
N PRO A 165 27.25 15.46 13.41
CA PRO A 165 26.88 16.39 14.48
C PRO A 165 28.11 17.16 14.96
N ASP A 166 28.05 18.50 14.88
CA ASP A 166 29.05 19.39 15.44
C ASP A 166 28.85 19.47 16.97
N GLU A 167 29.65 18.72 17.73
CA GLU A 167 29.71 18.82 19.20
C GLU A 167 30.42 20.11 19.63
N SER A 168 29.71 21.25 19.63
CA SER A 168 29.99 22.38 20.54
C SER A 168 29.06 23.58 20.28
N SER A 169 27.80 23.52 20.74
CA SER A 169 27.03 24.75 21.00
C SER A 169 25.87 24.48 21.94
N SER A 170 26.18 24.32 23.22
CA SER A 170 25.20 24.56 24.28
C SER A 170 25.13 26.07 24.53
N MET A 171 23.89 26.59 24.54
CA MET A 171 23.50 27.99 24.84
C MET A 171 23.61 29.00 23.69
N ASN A 172 22.78 28.84 22.64
CA ASN A 172 22.05 29.92 21.94
C ASN A 172 21.19 29.29 20.82
N LEU A 173 19.99 28.78 21.16
CA LEU A 173 18.95 28.59 20.14
C LEU A 173 18.49 29.98 19.71
N GLU A 174 19.10 30.52 18.64
CA GLU A 174 18.44 31.55 17.84
C GLU A 174 17.02 31.05 17.52
N PHE A 175 16.02 31.90 17.76
CA PHE A 175 14.62 31.67 17.39
C PHE A 175 14.54 31.32 15.89
N SER A 176 14.66 30.03 15.59
CA SER A 176 14.42 29.50 14.27
C SER A 176 12.92 29.60 14.08
N GLN A 177 12.48 30.66 13.39
CA GLN A 177 11.08 30.81 12.98
C GLN A 177 10.62 29.46 12.42
N LEU A 178 9.58 28.87 13.02
CA LEU A 178 8.98 27.61 12.57
C LEU A 178 8.30 27.86 11.21
N SER A 179 9.10 27.95 10.15
CA SER A 179 8.72 28.48 8.85
C SER A 179 7.61 27.66 8.18
N MET A 180 7.55 26.37 8.48
CA MET A 180 6.52 25.47 7.96
C MET A 180 5.28 25.37 8.87
N LEU A 181 5.32 25.90 10.10
CA LEU A 181 4.20 25.82 11.05
C LEU A 181 2.90 26.43 10.50
N PRO A 182 2.87 27.64 9.91
CA PRO A 182 1.64 28.20 9.36
C PRO A 182 1.00 27.32 8.28
N HIS A 183 1.82 26.81 7.35
CA HIS A 183 1.34 25.96 6.26
C HIS A 183 0.80 24.62 6.78
N LEU A 184 1.57 23.94 7.64
CA LEU A 184 1.18 22.64 8.17
C LEU A 184 -0.02 22.75 9.14
N ALA A 185 -0.17 23.86 9.86
CA ALA A 185 -1.37 24.13 10.65
C ALA A 185 -2.64 24.22 9.77
N ASP A 186 -2.57 24.89 8.62
CA ASP A 186 -3.69 24.95 7.67
C ASP A 186 -4.00 23.58 7.05
N LEU A 187 -2.96 22.83 6.66
CA LEU A 187 -3.09 21.48 6.11
C LEU A 187 -3.75 20.53 7.12
N VAL A 188 -3.31 20.55 8.38
CA VAL A 188 -3.87 19.72 9.44
C VAL A 188 -5.31 20.14 9.73
N SER A 189 -5.59 21.45 9.81
CA SER A 189 -6.96 21.98 9.99
C SER A 189 -7.91 21.51 8.89
N TYR A 190 -7.49 21.64 7.63
CA TYR A 190 -8.22 21.12 6.47
C TYR A 190 -8.45 19.61 6.60
N SER A 191 -7.40 18.87 6.98
CA SER A 191 -7.48 17.42 7.13
C SER A 191 -8.46 17.01 8.24
N ILE A 192 -8.50 17.73 9.37
CA ILE A 192 -9.48 17.50 10.44
C ILE A 192 -10.91 17.67 9.91
N GLN A 193 -11.21 18.74 9.16
CA GLN A 193 -12.54 18.94 8.56
C GLN A 193 -12.94 17.77 7.67
N LYS A 194 -12.00 17.24 6.88
CA LYS A 194 -12.23 16.06 6.04
C LYS A 194 -12.43 14.78 6.86
N VAL A 195 -11.70 14.59 7.97
CA VAL A 195 -11.93 13.47 8.90
C VAL A 195 -13.32 13.55 9.53
N ILE A 196 -13.75 14.74 9.98
CA ILE A 196 -15.10 14.96 10.51
C ILE A 196 -16.16 14.62 9.44
N GLY A 197 -15.94 15.06 8.20
CA GLY A 197 -16.79 14.71 7.07
C GLY A 197 -16.90 13.20 6.86
N PHE A 198 -15.77 12.49 6.87
CA PHE A 198 -15.71 11.04 6.74
C PHE A 198 -16.45 10.34 7.88
N ALA A 199 -16.16 10.70 9.13
CA ALA A 199 -16.78 10.13 10.32
C ALA A 199 -18.30 10.25 10.29
N LYS A 200 -18.82 11.42 9.90
CA LYS A 200 -20.27 11.67 9.75
C LYS A 200 -20.96 10.76 8.74
N MET A 201 -20.24 10.03 7.89
CA MET A 201 -20.81 9.10 6.90
C MET A 201 -20.55 7.62 7.26
N ILE A 202 -19.85 7.34 8.36
CA ILE A 202 -19.70 5.98 8.87
C ILE A 202 -21.06 5.48 9.37
N PRO A 203 -21.55 4.31 8.93
CA PRO A 203 -22.82 3.75 9.40
C PRO A 203 -22.86 3.59 10.93
N GLY A 204 -23.84 4.21 11.58
CA GLY A 204 -24.00 4.22 13.05
C GLY A 204 -23.33 5.40 13.77
N PHE A 205 -22.38 6.13 13.15
CA PHE A 205 -21.66 7.21 13.85
C PHE A 205 -22.57 8.38 14.26
N ARG A 206 -23.53 8.75 13.40
CA ARG A 206 -24.50 9.83 13.71
C ARG A 206 -25.54 9.46 14.76
N GLU A 207 -25.66 8.18 15.08
CA GLU A 207 -26.59 7.67 16.10
C GLU A 207 -25.99 7.78 17.51
N LEU A 208 -24.67 7.97 17.61
CA LEU A 208 -23.97 8.24 18.87
C LEU A 208 -24.36 9.61 19.43
N SER A 209 -24.19 9.78 20.75
CA SER A 209 -24.35 11.08 21.41
C SER A 209 -23.40 12.13 20.81
N ALA A 210 -23.77 13.41 20.88
CA ALA A 210 -22.88 14.48 20.41
C ALA A 210 -21.55 14.50 21.18
N GLU A 211 -21.59 14.20 22.48
CA GLU A 211 -20.43 14.08 23.36
C GLU A 211 -19.50 12.96 22.89
N ASP A 212 -20.02 11.77 22.62
CA ASP A 212 -19.22 10.64 22.11
C ASP A 212 -18.64 10.93 20.72
N GLN A 213 -19.42 11.56 19.83
CA GLN A 213 -18.91 11.98 18.52
C GLN A 213 -17.71 12.92 18.67
N ILE A 214 -17.78 13.89 19.59
CA ILE A 214 -16.69 14.83 19.87
C ILE A 214 -15.47 14.08 20.45
N VAL A 215 -15.67 13.23 21.45
CA VAL A 215 -14.58 12.47 22.09
C VAL A 215 -13.85 11.58 21.08
N LEU A 216 -14.60 10.82 20.28
CA LEU A 216 -14.02 9.94 19.26
C LEU A 216 -13.25 10.75 18.21
N LEU A 217 -13.75 11.91 17.78
CA LEU A 217 -13.06 12.77 16.83
C LEU A 217 -11.80 13.41 17.42
N LYS A 218 -11.88 14.00 18.62
CA LYS A 218 -10.73 14.62 19.30
C LYS A 218 -9.61 13.62 19.53
N SER A 219 -9.95 12.40 19.93
CA SER A 219 -8.97 11.37 20.29
C SER A 219 -8.39 10.59 19.09
N SER A 220 -9.07 10.54 17.94
CA SER A 220 -8.61 9.78 16.76
C SER A 220 -8.17 10.64 15.58
N ALA A 221 -8.45 11.95 15.57
CA ALA A 221 -8.22 12.79 14.38
C ALA A 221 -6.79 12.70 13.84
N ILE A 222 -5.77 12.78 14.71
CA ILE A 222 -4.38 12.69 14.26
C ILE A 222 -4.03 11.30 13.72
N GLU A 223 -4.56 10.23 14.33
CA GLU A 223 -4.33 8.86 13.88
C GLU A 223 -4.92 8.63 12.48
N VAL A 224 -6.13 9.13 12.25
CA VAL A 224 -6.78 9.08 10.93
C VAL A 224 -6.05 9.94 9.92
N ILE A 225 -5.50 11.10 10.33
CA ILE A 225 -4.64 11.94 9.47
C ILE A 225 -3.35 11.20 9.08
N MET A 226 -2.73 10.47 10.00
CA MET A 226 -1.57 9.64 9.70
C MET A 226 -1.92 8.49 8.76
N LEU A 227 -3.06 7.80 8.96
CA LEU A 227 -3.55 6.75 8.07
C LEU A 227 -3.78 7.28 6.65
N ARG A 228 -4.61 8.31 6.47
CA ARG A 228 -4.94 8.87 5.14
C ARG A 228 -3.73 9.42 4.39
N SER A 229 -2.72 9.92 5.12
CA SER A 229 -1.51 10.46 4.50
C SER A 229 -0.72 9.37 3.77
N ASN A 230 -0.95 8.10 4.09
CA ASN A 230 -0.31 6.98 3.38
C ASN A 230 -0.66 6.92 1.90
N GLN A 231 -1.80 7.48 1.49
CA GLN A 231 -2.19 7.56 0.08
C GLN A 231 -1.22 8.42 -0.75
N SER A 232 -0.73 9.54 -0.19
CA SER A 232 0.27 10.41 -0.83
C SER A 232 1.72 10.05 -0.50
N PHE A 233 1.96 9.13 0.45
CA PHE A 233 3.30 8.69 0.82
C PHE A 233 3.93 7.79 -0.26
N THR A 234 5.18 8.08 -0.62
CA THR A 234 5.97 7.37 -1.64
C THR A 234 7.18 6.66 -1.01
N LEU A 235 7.37 5.38 -1.34
CA LEU A 235 8.51 4.59 -0.85
C LEU A 235 9.84 4.94 -1.55
N GLU A 236 9.78 5.58 -2.71
CA GLU A 236 10.96 5.91 -3.53
C GLU A 236 11.88 6.91 -2.83
N ASP A 237 11.30 7.93 -2.21
CA ASP A 237 12.03 9.04 -1.60
C ASP A 237 11.56 9.35 -0.16
N MET A 238 10.67 8.52 0.39
CA MET A 238 10.14 8.66 1.75
C MET A 238 9.48 10.03 1.99
N THR A 239 8.75 10.54 1.00
CA THR A 239 8.04 11.83 1.07
C THR A 239 6.53 11.67 0.94
N TRP A 240 5.78 12.70 1.31
CA TRP A 240 4.37 12.84 0.95
C TRP A 240 4.25 13.76 -0.26
N THR A 241 3.82 13.24 -1.40
CA THR A 241 3.67 14.02 -2.64
C THR A 241 2.20 14.31 -2.89
N CYS A 242 1.79 15.57 -2.68
CA CYS A 242 0.40 16.01 -2.78
C CYS A 242 0.19 16.91 -4.02
N GLY A 243 0.18 16.31 -5.21
CA GLY A 243 -0.04 17.06 -6.46
C GLY A 243 1.25 17.70 -6.99
N SER A 244 1.40 19.02 -6.86
CA SER A 244 2.59 19.74 -7.38
C SER A 244 3.84 19.56 -6.50
N SER A 245 5.00 19.94 -7.03
CA SER A 245 6.28 19.93 -6.30
C SER A 245 6.27 20.81 -5.05
N ASP A 246 5.43 21.85 -5.02
CA ASP A 246 5.33 22.77 -3.87
C ASP A 246 4.75 22.08 -2.64
N PHE A 247 3.91 21.06 -2.84
CA PHE A 247 3.25 20.26 -1.81
C PHE A 247 3.87 18.87 -1.70
N LYS A 248 5.19 18.80 -1.87
CA LYS A 248 5.99 17.62 -1.55
C LYS A 248 6.66 17.80 -0.19
N TYR A 249 6.28 16.98 0.78
CA TYR A 249 6.72 17.13 2.17
C TYR A 249 7.79 16.11 2.52
N ARG A 250 8.93 16.61 2.97
CA ARG A 250 10.03 15.82 3.55
C ARG A 250 9.93 15.82 5.07
N VAL A 251 10.66 14.92 5.73
CA VAL A 251 10.82 14.93 7.20
C VAL A 251 11.33 16.28 7.68
N SER A 252 12.29 16.88 6.97
CA SER A 252 12.84 18.21 7.26
C SER A 252 11.80 19.35 7.21
N ASP A 253 10.73 19.18 6.44
CA ASP A 253 9.67 20.20 6.35
C ASP A 253 8.79 20.15 7.60
N VAL A 254 8.59 18.96 8.18
CA VAL A 254 7.80 18.78 9.40
C VAL A 254 8.60 19.16 10.64
N THR A 255 9.93 18.98 10.63
CA THR A 255 10.79 19.50 11.71
C THR A 255 10.77 21.03 11.77
N GLN A 256 10.67 21.70 10.63
CA GLN A 256 10.50 23.16 10.53
C GLN A 256 9.13 23.65 11.03
N ALA A 257 8.20 22.76 11.41
CA ALA A 257 6.97 23.09 12.12
C ALA A 257 7.05 22.80 13.64
N GLY A 258 8.22 22.42 14.16
CA GLY A 258 8.45 22.25 15.59
C GLY A 258 8.32 20.82 16.10
N HIS A 259 8.26 19.83 15.20
CA HIS A 259 8.23 18.42 15.58
C HIS A 259 9.63 17.79 15.58
N SER A 260 9.93 16.98 16.61
CA SER A 260 11.23 16.30 16.73
C SER A 260 11.25 14.95 16.01
N MET A 261 12.46 14.38 15.86
CA MET A 261 12.64 13.03 15.32
C MET A 261 11.99 11.93 16.17
N ASP A 262 11.73 12.17 17.47
CA ASP A 262 11.02 11.23 18.34
C ASP A 262 9.61 10.90 17.83
N LEU A 263 8.96 11.86 17.15
CA LEU A 263 7.70 11.63 16.45
C LEU A 263 7.92 11.16 15.01
N LEU A 264 8.82 11.83 14.29
CA LEU A 264 8.91 11.68 12.84
C LEU A 264 9.55 10.36 12.40
N GLU A 265 10.53 9.83 13.13
CA GLU A 265 11.11 8.53 12.80
C GLU A 265 10.08 7.39 12.97
N PRO A 266 9.37 7.26 14.10
CA PRO A 266 8.26 6.31 14.21
C PRO A 266 7.16 6.53 13.17
N LEU A 267 6.85 7.79 12.83
CA LEU A 267 5.84 8.11 11.81
C LEU A 267 6.25 7.59 10.43
N VAL A 268 7.48 7.83 9.99
CA VAL A 268 7.99 7.32 8.70
C VAL A 268 8.04 5.80 8.71
N LYS A 269 8.51 5.17 9.80
CA LYS A 269 8.47 3.70 9.97
C LYS A 269 7.04 3.16 9.85
N PHE A 270 6.07 3.84 10.44
CA PHE A 270 4.66 3.52 10.32
C PHE A 270 4.18 3.62 8.86
N GLN A 271 4.47 4.73 8.16
CA GLN A 271 4.07 4.93 6.76
C GLN A 271 4.64 3.85 5.84
N VAL A 272 5.93 3.54 5.98
CA VAL A 272 6.60 2.47 5.21
C VAL A 272 5.95 1.12 5.51
N GLY A 273 5.73 0.81 6.78
CA GLY A 273 5.10 -0.43 7.21
C GLY A 273 3.68 -0.59 6.66
N LEU A 274 2.88 0.48 6.68
CA LEU A 274 1.51 0.49 6.16
C LEU A 274 1.49 0.37 4.63
N LYS A 275 2.36 1.09 3.91
CA LYS A 275 2.44 1.04 2.45
C LYS A 275 2.80 -0.36 1.95
N LYS A 276 3.71 -1.05 2.66
CA LYS A 276 4.12 -2.44 2.37
C LYS A 276 3.00 -3.47 2.59
N LEU A 277 1.91 -3.13 3.27
CA LEU A 277 0.75 -4.02 3.36
C LEU A 277 -0.06 -4.08 2.06
N ASN A 278 0.16 -3.15 1.11
CA ASN A 278 -0.57 -3.08 -0.16
C ASN A 278 -2.08 -3.17 0.02
N LEU A 279 -2.61 -2.39 0.97
CA LEU A 279 -4.03 -2.38 1.29
C LEU A 279 -4.85 -1.95 0.07
N HIS A 280 -5.97 -2.64 -0.14
CA HIS A 280 -7.01 -2.14 -1.04
C HIS A 280 -7.67 -0.88 -0.45
N GLU A 281 -8.35 -0.10 -1.29
CA GLU A 281 -9.08 1.09 -0.84
C GLU A 281 -10.11 0.72 0.25
N GLU A 282 -10.82 -0.41 0.07
CA GLU A 282 -11.82 -0.89 1.03
C GLU A 282 -11.20 -1.22 2.40
N GLU A 283 -10.03 -1.86 2.41
CA GLU A 283 -9.30 -2.21 3.63
C GLU A 283 -8.81 -0.95 4.35
N HIS A 284 -8.35 0.04 3.59
CA HIS A 284 -7.88 1.32 4.12
C HIS A 284 -9.02 2.10 4.80
N VAL A 285 -10.19 2.21 4.15
CA VAL A 285 -11.34 2.94 4.73
C VAL A 285 -11.96 2.21 5.92
N LEU A 286 -11.97 0.87 5.91
CA LEU A 286 -12.38 0.08 7.06
C LEU A 286 -11.43 0.29 8.24
N LEU A 287 -10.12 0.31 8.01
CA LEU A 287 -9.13 0.58 9.05
C LEU A 287 -9.30 1.96 9.67
N MET A 288 -9.55 2.99 8.86
CA MET A 288 -9.86 4.34 9.36
C MET A 288 -11.14 4.36 10.18
N ALA A 289 -12.21 3.68 9.73
CA ALA A 289 -13.47 3.64 10.47
C ALA A 289 -13.34 2.90 11.81
N ILE A 290 -12.59 1.79 11.86
CA ILE A 290 -12.27 1.06 13.10
C ILE A 290 -11.43 1.94 14.05
N CYS A 291 -10.47 2.71 13.53
CA CYS A 291 -9.66 3.65 14.31
C CYS A 291 -10.52 4.74 14.97
N ILE A 292 -11.50 5.31 14.24
CA ILE A 292 -12.44 6.32 14.76
C ILE A 292 -13.34 5.73 15.84
N LEU A 293 -13.96 4.58 15.57
CA LEU A 293 -14.89 3.92 16.48
C LEU A 293 -14.16 3.07 17.53
N SER A 294 -13.21 3.66 18.26
CA SER A 294 -12.51 2.99 19.36
C SER A 294 -13.26 3.21 20.69
N PRO A 295 -13.78 2.19 21.37
CA PRO A 295 -14.53 2.36 22.62
C PRO A 295 -13.64 2.70 23.82
N ASP A 296 -12.33 2.45 23.73
CA ASP A 296 -11.35 2.66 24.79
C ASP A 296 -10.79 4.09 24.84
N ARG A 297 -11.42 5.04 24.15
CA ARG A 297 -11.02 6.45 24.19
C ARG A 297 -11.48 7.11 25.49
N PRO A 298 -10.60 7.86 26.19
CA PRO A 298 -10.98 8.56 27.41
C PRO A 298 -12.14 9.53 27.16
N GLY A 299 -13.22 9.41 27.94
CA GLY A 299 -14.40 10.28 27.86
C GLY A 299 -15.61 9.71 27.11
N VAL A 300 -15.47 8.54 26.46
CA VAL A 300 -16.61 7.85 25.83
C VAL A 300 -17.60 7.41 26.90
N GLN A 301 -18.87 7.76 26.73
CA GLN A 301 -19.97 7.46 27.63
C GLN A 301 -20.62 6.10 27.30
N ASP A 302 -21.07 5.91 26.05
CA ASP A 302 -21.68 4.65 25.61
C ASP A 302 -20.66 3.72 24.96
N THR A 303 -19.78 3.14 25.78
CA THR A 303 -18.72 2.23 25.33
C THR A 303 -19.27 0.98 24.64
N ALA A 304 -20.41 0.47 25.09
CA ALA A 304 -21.04 -0.74 24.54
C ALA A 304 -21.55 -0.53 23.11
N LEU A 305 -22.17 0.63 22.83
CA LEU A 305 -22.62 0.97 21.48
C LEU A 305 -21.42 1.18 20.55
N VAL A 306 -20.38 1.90 20.99
CA VAL A 306 -19.17 2.12 20.18
C VAL A 306 -18.46 0.81 19.87
N GLU A 307 -18.32 -0.08 20.86
CA GLU A 307 -17.74 -1.42 20.69
C GLU A 307 -18.54 -2.25 19.69
N SER A 308 -19.87 -2.28 19.80
CA SER A 308 -20.74 -2.99 18.85
C SER A 308 -20.57 -2.49 17.41
N LEU A 309 -20.43 -1.17 17.22
CA LEU A 309 -20.16 -0.59 15.90
C LEU A 309 -18.77 -0.99 15.37
N GLN A 310 -17.75 -0.97 16.24
CA GLN A 310 -16.38 -1.36 15.89
C GLN A 310 -16.27 -2.84 15.53
N ASP A 311 -16.92 -3.72 16.29
CA ASP A 311 -16.95 -5.16 16.07
C ASP A 311 -17.55 -5.49 14.69
N ARG A 312 -18.68 -4.86 14.36
CA ARG A 312 -19.31 -5.02 13.05
C ARG A 312 -18.35 -4.64 11.91
N LEU A 313 -17.61 -3.54 12.05
CA LEU A 313 -16.62 -3.12 11.04
C LEU A 313 -15.43 -4.09 10.97
N SER A 314 -14.99 -4.61 12.11
CA SER A 314 -13.92 -5.59 12.22
C SER A 314 -14.28 -6.91 11.53
N GLU A 315 -15.53 -7.37 11.70
CA GLU A 315 -16.07 -8.54 10.99
C GLU A 315 -16.16 -8.33 9.47
N VAL A 316 -16.58 -7.13 9.04
CA VAL A 316 -16.62 -6.74 7.63
C VAL A 316 -15.21 -6.78 7.04
N LEU A 317 -14.21 -6.23 7.73
CA LEU A 317 -12.81 -6.22 7.29
C LEU A 317 -12.24 -7.65 7.18
N GLN A 318 -12.41 -8.48 8.21
CA GLN A 318 -11.99 -9.87 8.16
C GLN A 318 -12.65 -10.64 7.01
N SER A 319 -13.93 -10.39 6.77
CA SER A 319 -14.68 -11.00 5.67
C SER A 319 -14.16 -10.50 4.31
N TYR A 320 -13.89 -9.21 4.16
CA TYR A 320 -13.32 -8.64 2.94
C TYR A 320 -11.96 -9.26 2.62
N ILE A 321 -11.04 -9.28 3.59
CA ILE A 321 -9.70 -9.84 3.41
C ILE A 321 -9.78 -11.31 2.96
N ARG A 322 -10.64 -12.12 3.60
CA ARG A 322 -10.85 -13.53 3.24
C ARG A 322 -11.44 -13.72 1.84
N CYS A 323 -12.33 -12.83 1.41
CA CYS A 323 -13.04 -12.96 0.13
C CYS A 323 -12.27 -12.39 -1.06
N ARG A 324 -11.54 -11.29 -0.85
CA ARG A 324 -11.05 -10.41 -1.92
C ARG A 324 -9.53 -10.22 -1.93
N HIS A 325 -8.85 -10.33 -0.80
CA HIS A 325 -7.40 -10.10 -0.76
C HIS A 325 -6.63 -11.34 -1.24
N PRO A 326 -5.78 -11.22 -2.28
CA PRO A 326 -5.10 -12.38 -2.87
C PRO A 326 -3.99 -12.95 -1.96
N PRO A 327 -3.71 -14.25 -2.02
CA PRO A 327 -2.45 -14.80 -1.51
C PRO A 327 -1.25 -14.40 -2.38
N PRO A 328 -0.02 -14.25 -1.84
CA PRO A 328 0.35 -14.37 -0.44
C PRO A 328 0.16 -13.03 0.31
N GLY A 329 -0.58 -13.03 1.42
CA GLY A 329 -0.75 -11.80 2.23
C GLY A 329 -1.98 -11.82 3.10
N SER A 330 -3.10 -12.36 2.60
CA SER A 330 -4.40 -12.30 3.26
C SER A 330 -4.47 -12.96 4.65
N ARG A 331 -3.74 -14.05 4.91
CA ARG A 331 -3.86 -14.82 6.16
C ARG A 331 -3.51 -14.03 7.43
N LEU A 332 -2.46 -13.22 7.38
CA LEU A 332 -1.97 -12.45 8.54
C LEU A 332 -2.26 -10.94 8.40
N LEU A 333 -2.91 -10.53 7.31
CA LEU A 333 -3.13 -9.12 7.02
C LEU A 333 -3.96 -8.44 8.10
N TYR A 334 -5.07 -9.05 8.52
CA TYR A 334 -5.93 -8.50 9.58
C TYR A 334 -5.13 -8.22 10.86
N ALA A 335 -4.37 -9.20 11.35
CA ALA A 335 -3.54 -9.02 12.54
C ALA A 335 -2.50 -7.90 12.37
N LYS A 336 -1.86 -7.79 11.19
CA LYS A 336 -0.94 -6.69 10.89
C LYS A 336 -1.64 -5.33 10.87
N MET A 337 -2.87 -5.25 10.38
CA MET A 337 -3.66 -4.02 10.37
C MET A 337 -4.06 -3.60 11.79
N ILE A 338 -4.44 -4.53 12.66
CA ILE A 338 -4.72 -4.23 14.08
C ILE A 338 -3.44 -3.79 14.80
N GLN A 339 -2.29 -4.39 14.51
CA GLN A 339 -1.00 -3.92 15.03
C GLN A 339 -0.72 -2.47 14.59
N LYS A 340 -1.11 -2.06 13.38
CA LYS A 340 -0.98 -0.66 12.95
C LYS A 340 -1.84 0.30 13.78
N LEU A 341 -3.00 -0.13 14.27
CA LEU A 341 -3.80 0.67 15.20
C LEU A 341 -3.09 0.85 16.55
N ALA A 342 -2.39 -0.19 17.04
CA ALA A 342 -1.58 -0.07 18.25
C ALA A 342 -0.39 0.89 18.05
N ASP A 343 0.31 0.80 16.92
CA ASP A 343 1.40 1.73 16.56
C ASP A 343 0.90 3.20 16.55
N LEU A 344 -0.33 3.43 16.09
CA LEU A 344 -0.96 4.76 16.07
C LEU A 344 -1.22 5.32 17.47
N ARG A 345 -1.46 4.49 18.49
CA ARG A 345 -1.64 4.97 19.88
C ARG A 345 -0.36 5.61 20.40
N SER A 346 0.79 4.98 20.15
CA SER A 346 2.09 5.55 20.51
C SER A 346 2.41 6.83 19.74
N LEU A 347 2.10 6.87 18.43
CA LEU A 347 2.26 8.08 17.63
C LEU A 347 1.37 9.23 18.10
N ASN A 348 0.14 8.93 18.52
CA ASN A 348 -0.80 9.92 19.06
C ASN A 348 -0.31 10.49 20.40
N GLU A 349 0.18 9.64 21.29
CA GLU A 349 0.75 10.08 22.58
C GLU A 349 1.94 11.02 22.36
N GLU A 350 2.87 10.66 21.48
CA GLU A 350 4.04 11.47 21.19
C GLU A 350 3.68 12.77 20.46
N HIS A 351 2.75 12.73 19.50
CA HIS A 351 2.21 13.93 18.87
C HIS A 351 1.57 14.85 19.91
N SER A 352 0.74 14.32 20.81
CA SER A 352 0.06 15.08 21.86
C SER A 352 1.05 15.71 22.84
N ARG A 353 2.15 15.01 23.16
CA ARG A 353 3.25 15.55 23.97
C ARG A 353 3.89 16.76 23.28
N GLN A 354 4.29 16.63 22.02
CA GLN A 354 4.95 17.72 21.28
C GLN A 354 4.00 18.90 21.00
N TYR A 355 2.74 18.60 20.66
CA TYR A 355 1.71 19.62 20.45
C TYR A 355 1.48 20.47 21.71
N ARG A 356 1.47 19.86 22.91
CA ARG A 356 1.39 20.61 24.16
C ARG A 356 2.59 21.56 24.31
N CYS A 357 3.81 21.08 24.10
CA CYS A 357 5.01 21.93 24.16
C CYS A 357 4.93 23.12 23.19
N LEU A 358 4.47 22.89 21.96
CA LEU A 358 4.34 23.93 20.93
C LEU A 358 3.22 24.93 21.26
N SER A 359 2.06 24.44 21.70
CA SER A 359 0.89 25.29 21.99
C SER A 359 1.02 26.12 23.27
N PHE A 360 1.91 25.77 24.19
CA PHE A 360 2.22 26.59 25.38
C PHE A 360 2.96 27.88 25.05
N GLN A 361 3.63 27.97 23.89
CA GLN A 361 4.34 29.17 23.44
C GLN A 361 3.38 30.08 22.66
N PRO A 362 3.05 31.28 23.14
CA PRO A 362 2.08 32.16 22.50
C PRO A 362 2.43 32.49 21.04
N GLU A 363 3.70 32.73 20.72
CA GLU A 363 4.15 33.02 19.35
C GLU A 363 3.84 31.89 18.36
N HIS A 364 3.82 30.64 18.82
CA HIS A 364 3.54 29.46 17.98
C HIS A 364 2.05 29.14 17.97
N SER A 365 1.39 29.23 19.13
CA SER A 365 -0.06 29.01 19.26
C SER A 365 -0.87 29.97 18.39
N MET A 366 -0.45 31.24 18.27
CA MET A 366 -1.08 32.23 17.39
C MET A 366 -1.02 31.88 15.90
N GLN A 367 -0.15 30.95 15.49
CA GLN A 367 -0.04 30.48 14.11
C GLN A 367 -0.96 29.28 13.83
N LEU A 368 -1.50 28.63 14.87
CA LEU A 368 -2.43 27.52 14.75
C LEU A 368 -3.83 28.03 14.39
N THR A 369 -4.62 27.16 13.76
CA THR A 369 -6.02 27.49 13.46
C THR A 369 -6.92 27.19 14.66
N PRO A 370 -8.08 27.87 14.81
CA PRO A 370 -9.01 27.61 15.90
C PRO A 370 -9.44 26.15 16.00
N LEU A 371 -9.65 25.48 14.86
CA LEU A 371 -10.05 24.07 14.83
C LEU A 371 -8.94 23.13 15.33
N VAL A 372 -7.67 23.44 15.03
CA VAL A 372 -6.53 22.67 15.55
C VAL A 372 -6.46 22.82 17.08
N LEU A 373 -6.65 24.05 17.57
CA LEU A 373 -6.69 24.34 19.01
C LEU A 373 -7.84 23.61 19.70
N GLU A 374 -9.04 23.60 19.11
CA GLU A 374 -10.22 22.92 19.66
C GLU A 374 -10.04 21.40 19.73
N VAL A 375 -9.51 20.80 18.66
CA VAL A 375 -9.46 19.34 18.50
C VAL A 375 -8.31 18.72 19.27
N PHE A 376 -7.14 19.36 19.27
CA PHE A 376 -5.96 18.86 20.00
C PHE A 376 -5.74 19.54 21.35
N GLY A 377 -6.52 20.57 21.68
CA GLY A 377 -6.50 21.20 22.99
C GLY A 377 -7.17 20.37 24.08
N ASN A 378 -6.69 20.55 25.31
CA ASN A 378 -7.15 19.83 26.51
C ASN A 378 -8.52 20.28 27.03
N GLU A 379 -9.23 21.19 26.35
CA GLU A 379 -10.59 21.57 26.74
C GLU A 379 -11.55 20.41 26.42
N ILE A 380 -11.71 19.52 27.38
CA ILE A 380 -12.85 18.61 27.47
C ILE A 380 -13.85 19.37 28.34
N SER A 381 -14.93 19.86 27.73
CA SER A 381 -16.07 20.43 28.45
C SER A 381 -16.78 19.37 29.27
#